data_AF-A0A6M3XVJ9-F1
#
_entry.id   AF-A0A6M3XVJ9-F1
#
_cell.length_a   1.000
_cell.length_b   1.000
_cell.length_c   1.000
_cell.angle_alpha   90.00
_cell.angle_beta   90.00
_cell.angle_gamma   90.00
#
_symmetry.space_group_name_H-M   'P 1'
#
loop_
_entity.id
_entity.type
_entity.pdbx_description
1 polymer ?
#
loop_
_entity_poly.entity_id
_entity_poly.type
_entity_poly.pdbx_seq_one_letter_code
_entity_poly.pdbx_strand_id
1 'polypeptide(L)'
;MSWREQAKAILEAGHNRHNRHDSSEMPPNVPIVPNVPGVVALDPARVLKVWHGRLSKLEPLRPPDGFGKSEWADLVDDSWWLYENFASVAVRQGWGAQGLWGVRVGVPHGGGLGQLLRTSRSVLFLDGIATVTRLGVQMKRNPECGHGCPLAWEVQASSAATDRGGER
;
A
#
# COMPACT_ATOMS: atom_id res chain seq x y z
N MET A 1 -26.04 -12.52 13.85
CA MET A 1 -25.25 -11.32 14.16
C MET A 1 -24.88 -10.63 12.87
N SER A 2 -25.20 -9.34 12.77
CA SER A 2 -24.94 -8.48 11.62
C SER A 2 -23.56 -7.80 11.73
N TRP A 3 -22.90 -7.50 10.62
CA TRP A 3 -21.58 -6.85 10.58
C TRP A 3 -21.54 -5.50 11.32
N ARG A 4 -22.69 -4.82 11.42
CA ARG A 4 -22.84 -3.59 12.24
C ARG A 4 -22.71 -3.88 13.74
N GLU A 5 -23.08 -5.06 14.21
CA GLU A 5 -22.96 -5.46 15.61
C GLU A 5 -21.51 -5.81 15.97
N GLN A 6 -20.76 -6.42 15.05
CA GLN A 6 -19.32 -6.68 15.22
C GLN A 6 -18.48 -5.39 15.27
N ALA A 7 -18.78 -4.40 14.42
CA ALA A 7 -18.07 -3.12 14.43
C ALA A 7 -18.34 -2.32 15.73
N LYS A 8 -19.58 -2.39 16.24
CA LYS A 8 -19.96 -1.74 17.50
C LYS A 8 -19.28 -2.39 18.71
N ALA A 9 -19.19 -3.72 18.74
CA ALA A 9 -18.53 -4.46 19.82
C ALA A 9 -17.02 -4.13 19.92
N ILE A 10 -16.35 -3.92 18.79
CA ILE A 10 -14.92 -3.56 18.74
C ILE A 10 -14.69 -2.11 19.23
N LEU A 11 -15.64 -1.20 18.96
CA LEU A 11 -15.57 0.18 19.43
C LEU A 11 -15.88 0.30 20.93
N GLU A 12 -16.85 -0.45 21.46
CA GLU A 12 -17.18 -0.47 22.88
C GLU A 12 -16.09 -1.14 23.74
N ALA A 13 -15.38 -2.15 23.22
CA ALA A 13 -14.25 -2.79 23.91
C ALA A 13 -13.03 -1.87 24.12
N GLY A 14 -12.95 -0.73 23.42
CA GLY A 14 -11.84 0.21 23.50
C GLY A 14 -11.91 1.22 24.65
N HIS A 15 -12.97 1.19 25.48
CA HIS A 15 -13.26 2.23 26.47
C HIS A 15 -13.06 1.78 27.93
N ASN A 16 -11.90 1.18 28.23
CA ASN A 16 -11.47 0.92 29.62
C ASN A 16 -10.02 1.37 29.84
N ARG A 17 -9.81 2.69 29.85
CA ARG A 17 -8.56 3.31 30.32
C ARG A 17 -8.81 4.19 31.53
N HIS A 18 -9.20 3.58 32.64
CA HIS A 18 -9.02 4.16 33.97
C HIS A 18 -8.65 3.04 34.93
N ASN A 19 -7.35 2.98 35.27
CA ASN A 19 -6.80 2.54 36.55
C ASN A 19 -5.27 2.54 36.41
N ARG A 20 -4.70 3.73 36.56
CA ARG A 20 -3.25 3.91 36.72
C ARG A 20 -3.03 4.30 38.17
N HIS A 21 -3.11 3.34 39.09
CA HIS A 21 -2.54 3.37 40.45
C HIS A 21 -2.91 2.07 41.16
N ASP A 22 -2.25 0.95 40.82
CA ASP A 22 -1.93 -0.07 41.82
C ASP A 22 -0.98 -1.11 41.20
N SER A 23 0.27 -1.16 41.67
CA SER A 23 1.08 -2.40 41.67
C SER A 23 2.37 -2.17 42.46
N SER A 24 2.31 -2.62 43.71
CA SER A 24 3.36 -3.26 44.51
C SER A 24 4.68 -3.56 43.79
N GLU A 25 5.76 -3.16 44.46
CA GLU A 25 7.16 -3.47 44.21
C GLU A 25 7.40 -4.99 44.09
N MET A 26 7.78 -5.46 42.90
CA MET A 26 8.67 -6.60 42.72
C MET A 26 9.48 -6.39 41.43
N PRO A 27 10.81 -6.63 41.43
CA PRO A 27 11.60 -6.50 40.22
C PRO A 27 11.23 -7.62 39.24
N PRO A 28 10.88 -7.31 37.98
CA PRO A 28 10.57 -8.34 37.00
C PRO A 28 11.86 -9.06 36.57
N ASN A 29 11.93 -10.36 36.83
CA ASN A 29 12.94 -11.25 36.28
C ASN A 29 12.65 -11.47 34.78
N VAL A 30 13.04 -10.52 33.94
CA VAL A 30 12.89 -10.63 32.48
C VAL A 30 14.22 -11.14 31.90
N PRO A 31 14.24 -12.24 31.13
CA PRO A 31 15.43 -12.66 30.41
C PRO A 31 15.88 -11.54 29.47
N ILE A 32 17.17 -11.21 29.47
CA ILE A 32 17.78 -10.24 28.55
C ILE A 32 17.65 -10.81 27.13
N VAL A 33 16.65 -10.34 26.39
CA VAL A 33 16.48 -10.66 24.98
C VAL A 33 17.52 -9.87 24.19
N PRO A 34 18.31 -10.50 23.30
CA PRO A 34 19.28 -9.78 22.48
C PRO A 34 18.56 -8.74 21.62
N ASN A 35 19.04 -7.51 21.67
CA ASN A 35 18.55 -6.40 20.86
C ASN A 35 18.86 -6.69 19.38
N VAL A 36 17.92 -7.28 18.64
CA VAL A 36 18.05 -7.52 17.20
C VAL A 36 17.76 -6.21 16.47
N PRO A 37 18.75 -5.58 15.80
CA PRO A 37 18.48 -4.42 14.95
C PRO A 37 17.86 -4.93 13.66
N GLY A 38 16.55 -4.73 13.45
CA GLY A 38 15.98 -5.19 12.17
C GLY A 38 14.48 -5.15 11.93
N VAL A 39 13.64 -4.74 12.89
CA VAL A 39 12.23 -4.48 12.59
C VAL A 39 11.90 -3.08 13.09
N VAL A 40 12.22 -2.08 12.27
CA VAL A 40 11.50 -0.81 12.37
C VAL A 40 10.05 -1.20 12.11
N ALA A 41 9.24 -1.32 13.17
CA ALA A 41 7.80 -1.26 13.05
C ALA A 41 7.53 0.10 12.40
N LEU A 42 7.50 0.11 11.07
CA LEU A 42 7.27 1.30 10.27
C LEU A 42 5.92 1.81 10.71
N ASP A 43 5.92 2.92 11.46
CA ASP A 43 4.71 3.61 11.85
C ASP A 43 3.82 3.76 10.61
N PRO A 44 2.63 3.13 10.56
CA PRO A 44 1.77 3.17 9.39
C PRO A 44 1.45 4.60 8.96
N ALA A 45 1.34 5.54 9.90
CA ALA A 45 1.09 6.94 9.58
C ALA A 45 2.26 7.56 8.80
N ARG A 46 3.50 7.25 9.19
CA ARG A 46 4.70 7.68 8.47
C ARG A 46 4.75 7.08 7.07
N VAL A 47 4.43 5.79 6.92
CA VAL A 47 4.40 5.11 5.61
C VAL A 47 3.38 5.77 4.69
N LEU A 48 2.14 5.96 5.16
CA LEU A 48 1.08 6.61 4.41
C LEU A 48 1.45 8.03 3.99
N LYS A 49 2.07 8.80 4.89
CA LYS A 49 2.55 10.15 4.56
C LYS A 49 3.61 10.15 3.45
N VAL A 50 4.53 9.19 3.47
CA VAL A 50 5.53 9.03 2.39
C VAL A 50 4.84 8.68 1.07
N TRP A 51 3.92 7.72 1.09
CA TRP A 51 3.21 7.28 -0.11
C TRP A 51 2.37 8.41 -0.72
N HIS A 52 1.62 9.15 0.11
CA HIS A 52 0.89 10.33 -0.33
C HIS A 52 1.78 11.34 -1.04
N GLY A 53 2.93 11.69 -0.43
CA GLY A 53 3.87 12.65 -1.01
C GLY A 53 4.57 12.17 -2.28
N ARG A 54 4.55 10.86 -2.57
CA ARG A 54 5.05 10.29 -3.82
C ARG A 54 3.97 10.24 -4.88
N LEU A 55 2.76 9.81 -4.54
CA LEU A 55 1.60 9.78 -5.42
C LEU A 55 1.20 11.19 -5.88
N SER A 56 1.33 12.20 -5.02
CA SER A 56 1.05 13.61 -5.35
C SER A 56 1.99 14.22 -6.39
N LYS A 57 3.08 13.53 -6.73
CA LYS A 57 4.03 13.96 -7.77
C LYS A 57 3.76 13.28 -9.10
N LEU A 58 2.78 12.37 -9.16
CA LEU A 58 2.43 11.71 -10.40
C LEU A 58 1.71 12.70 -11.32
N GLU A 59 2.18 12.83 -12.55
CA GLU A 59 1.54 13.66 -13.58
C GLU A 59 0.76 12.75 -14.56
N PRO A 60 -0.59 12.74 -14.56
CA PRO A 60 -1.38 11.85 -15.42
C PRO A 60 -1.21 12.11 -16.92
N LEU A 61 -0.85 13.34 -17.30
CA LEU A 61 -0.73 13.76 -18.70
C LEU A 61 0.66 13.52 -19.30
N ARG A 62 1.62 13.10 -18.48
CA ARG A 62 3.01 12.87 -18.89
C ARG A 62 3.38 11.40 -18.63
N PRO A 63 2.98 10.48 -19.52
CA PRO A 63 3.35 9.07 -19.36
C PRO A 63 4.87 8.91 -19.48
N PRO A 64 5.47 8.01 -18.69
CA PRO A 64 6.85 7.59 -18.92
C PRO A 64 6.97 6.71 -20.17
N ASP A 65 8.21 6.50 -20.62
CA ASP A 65 8.52 5.65 -21.77
C ASP A 65 7.91 4.25 -21.64
N GLY A 66 7.31 3.78 -22.74
CA GLY A 66 6.64 2.48 -22.80
C GLY A 66 5.20 2.46 -22.29
N PHE A 67 4.68 3.57 -21.74
CA PHE A 67 3.27 3.68 -21.36
C PHE A 67 2.44 4.46 -22.40
N GLY A 68 1.24 3.94 -22.69
CA GLY A 68 0.23 4.73 -23.38
C GLY A 68 -0.29 5.87 -22.48
N LYS A 69 -0.66 7.01 -23.07
CA LYS A 69 -1.22 8.16 -22.32
C LYS A 69 -2.44 7.77 -21.48
N SER A 70 -3.40 7.05 -22.07
CA SER A 70 -4.60 6.59 -21.37
C SER A 70 -4.27 5.56 -20.29
N GLU A 71 -3.42 4.58 -20.61
CA GLU A 71 -3.01 3.54 -19.65
C GLU A 71 -2.33 4.14 -18.42
N TRP A 72 -1.46 5.14 -18.63
CA TRP A 72 -0.82 5.85 -17.52
C TRP A 72 -1.82 6.65 -16.70
N ALA A 73 -2.72 7.40 -17.34
CA ALA A 73 -3.75 8.16 -16.63
C ALA A 73 -4.65 7.25 -15.79
N ASP A 74 -5.08 6.11 -16.35
CA ASP A 74 -5.86 5.09 -15.64
C ASP A 74 -5.07 4.52 -14.46
N LEU A 75 -3.78 4.22 -14.63
CA LEU A 75 -2.92 3.74 -13.54
C LEU A 75 -2.78 4.77 -12.42
N VAL A 76 -2.63 6.05 -12.74
CA VAL A 76 -2.52 7.12 -11.74
C VAL A 76 -3.83 7.27 -10.97
N ASP A 77 -4.97 7.24 -11.66
CA ASP A 77 -6.30 7.27 -11.04
C ASP A 77 -6.53 6.03 -10.16
N ASP A 78 -6.15 4.85 -10.63
CA ASP A 78 -6.19 3.60 -9.87
C ASP A 78 -5.31 3.64 -8.63
N SER A 79 -4.13 4.24 -8.74
CA SER A 79 -3.18 4.37 -7.64
C SER A 79 -3.73 5.25 -6.53
N TRP A 80 -4.41 6.35 -6.88
CA TRP A 80 -5.06 7.25 -5.93
C TRP A 80 -6.24 6.60 -5.23
N TRP A 81 -7.14 6.00 -6.00
CA TRP A 81 -8.27 5.29 -5.43
C TRP A 81 -7.83 4.17 -4.48
N LEU A 82 -6.82 3.38 -4.86
CA LEU A 82 -6.27 2.32 -4.02
C LEU A 82 -5.67 2.89 -2.73
N TYR A 83 -4.98 4.05 -2.83
CA TYR A 83 -4.44 4.74 -1.67
C TYR A 83 -5.53 5.17 -0.69
N GLU A 84 -6.55 5.88 -1.19
CA GLU A 84 -7.62 6.46 -0.36
C GLU A 84 -8.47 5.39 0.33
N ASN A 85 -8.76 4.29 -0.36
CA ASN A 85 -9.70 3.29 0.13
C ASN A 85 -9.01 2.16 0.93
N PHE A 86 -7.76 1.82 0.60
CA PHE A 86 -7.16 0.57 1.09
C PHE A 86 -5.76 0.71 1.68
N ALA A 87 -5.00 1.79 1.46
CA ALA A 87 -3.60 1.83 1.89
C ALA A 87 -3.40 1.58 3.38
N SER A 88 -4.27 2.13 4.24
CA SER A 88 -4.18 1.91 5.69
C SER A 88 -4.34 0.44 6.07
N VAL A 89 -5.29 -0.26 5.46
CA VAL A 89 -5.52 -1.69 5.67
C VAL A 89 -4.37 -2.50 5.09
N ALA A 90 -3.93 -2.16 3.87
CA ALA A 90 -2.85 -2.84 3.18
C ALA A 90 -1.55 -2.82 4.00
N VAL A 91 -1.14 -1.66 4.53
CA VAL A 91 0.06 -1.54 5.39
C VAL A 91 -0.06 -2.42 6.63
N ARG A 92 -1.21 -2.41 7.31
CA ARG A 92 -1.43 -3.26 8.51
C ARG A 92 -1.39 -4.75 8.19
N GLN A 93 -1.71 -5.11 6.95
CA GLN A 93 -1.67 -6.46 6.43
C GLN A 93 -0.34 -6.83 5.76
N GLY A 94 0.71 -6.01 5.91
CA GLY A 94 2.06 -6.31 5.42
C GLY A 94 2.32 -5.94 3.95
N TRP A 95 1.43 -5.19 3.31
CA TRP A 95 1.65 -4.74 1.94
C TRP A 95 2.68 -3.61 1.88
N GLY A 96 3.69 -3.81 1.05
CA GLY A 96 4.66 -2.78 0.68
C GLY A 96 4.22 -1.96 -0.53
N ALA A 97 4.98 -0.90 -0.82
CA ALA A 97 4.71 -0.03 -1.96
C ALA A 97 4.79 -0.78 -3.30
N GLN A 98 5.69 -1.77 -3.43
CA GLN A 98 5.84 -2.56 -4.65
C GLN A 98 4.62 -3.45 -4.91
N GLY A 99 4.05 -4.08 -3.88
CA GLY A 99 2.83 -4.85 -4.01
C GLY A 99 1.64 -4.00 -4.49
N LEU A 100 1.58 -2.73 -4.07
CA LEU A 100 0.49 -1.82 -4.44
C LEU A 100 0.71 -1.09 -5.76
N TRP A 101 1.90 -0.54 -5.98
CA TRP A 101 2.22 0.38 -7.09
C TRP A 101 3.49 -0.02 -7.87
N GLY A 102 3.94 -1.26 -7.74
CA GLY A 102 4.95 -1.80 -8.65
C GLY A 102 4.41 -1.82 -10.08
N VAL A 103 5.22 -1.44 -11.05
CA VAL A 103 4.79 -1.27 -12.43
C VAL A 103 5.68 -2.10 -13.34
N ARG A 104 5.07 -2.82 -14.29
CA ARG A 104 5.76 -3.54 -15.35
C ARG A 104 5.22 -3.12 -16.72
N VAL A 105 6.07 -2.46 -17.51
CA VAL A 105 5.74 -2.02 -18.87
C VAL A 105 5.34 -3.22 -19.72
N GLY A 106 4.24 -3.11 -20.47
CA GLY A 106 3.77 -4.14 -21.39
C GLY A 106 3.19 -5.41 -20.73
N VAL A 107 3.26 -5.56 -19.41
CA VAL A 107 2.72 -6.73 -18.69
C VAL A 107 1.89 -6.28 -17.48
N PRO A 108 0.64 -5.79 -17.69
CA PRO A 108 -0.18 -5.23 -16.62
C PRO A 108 -0.47 -6.19 -15.47
N HIS A 109 -0.54 -7.49 -15.76
CA HIS A 109 -0.78 -8.52 -14.76
C HIS A 109 0.45 -8.86 -13.90
N GLY A 110 1.64 -8.39 -14.30
CA GLY A 110 2.92 -8.65 -13.64
C GLY A 110 3.41 -7.50 -12.76
N GLY A 111 2.63 -6.44 -12.60
CA GLY A 111 2.87 -5.38 -11.64
C GLY A 111 2.11 -5.58 -10.33
N GLY A 112 2.08 -4.52 -9.54
CA GLY A 112 1.30 -4.40 -8.31
C GLY A 112 -0.19 -4.25 -8.57
N LEU A 113 -0.95 -4.13 -7.48
CA LEU A 113 -2.40 -4.03 -7.53
C LEU A 113 -2.91 -2.87 -8.39
N GLY A 114 -2.33 -1.67 -8.27
CA GLY A 114 -2.73 -0.49 -9.04
C GLY A 114 -2.74 -0.75 -10.55
N GLN A 115 -1.73 -1.45 -11.06
CA GLN A 115 -1.67 -1.80 -12.49
C GLN A 115 -2.62 -2.95 -12.87
N LEU A 116 -2.95 -3.84 -11.93
CA LEU A 116 -3.88 -4.93 -12.14
C LEU A 116 -5.34 -4.46 -12.23
N LEU A 117 -5.70 -3.40 -11.49
CA LEU A 117 -7.07 -2.90 -11.42
C LEU A 117 -7.59 -2.51 -12.79
N ARG A 118 -6.83 -1.70 -13.53
CA ARG A 118 -7.20 -1.21 -14.87
C ARG A 118 -8.64 -0.71 -14.87
N THR A 119 -8.90 0.28 -14.02
CA THR A 119 -10.19 0.90 -13.71
C THR A 119 -11.22 0.00 -13.02
N SER A 120 -10.85 -1.25 -12.70
CA SER A 120 -11.69 -2.11 -11.88
C SER A 120 -11.63 -1.67 -10.42
N ARG A 121 -12.71 -1.08 -9.92
CA ARG A 121 -12.86 -0.59 -8.54
C ARG A 121 -13.29 -1.70 -7.55
N SER A 122 -12.88 -2.94 -7.81
CA SER A 122 -13.32 -4.11 -7.03
C SER A 122 -12.14 -4.82 -6.39
N VAL A 123 -11.83 -4.43 -5.16
CA VAL A 123 -10.76 -5.01 -4.33
C VAL A 123 -11.30 -5.32 -2.94
N LEU A 124 -10.92 -6.48 -2.43
CA LEU A 124 -11.11 -6.87 -1.04
C LEU A 124 -9.77 -7.31 -0.46
N PHE A 125 -9.41 -6.78 0.71
CA PHE A 125 -8.27 -7.26 1.49
C PHE A 125 -8.76 -8.17 2.61
N LEU A 126 -8.38 -9.44 2.58
CA LEU A 126 -8.70 -10.43 3.60
C LEU A 126 -7.45 -11.24 3.92
N ASP A 127 -7.08 -11.30 5.20
CA ASP A 127 -5.96 -12.09 5.73
C ASP A 127 -4.63 -11.89 4.96
N GLY A 128 -4.32 -10.64 4.60
CA GLY A 128 -3.09 -10.33 3.86
C GLY A 128 -3.17 -10.56 2.35
N ILE A 129 -4.28 -11.12 1.85
CA ILE A 129 -4.48 -11.40 0.44
C ILE A 129 -5.47 -10.40 -0.15
N ALA A 130 -5.11 -9.81 -1.28
CA ALA A 130 -6.01 -8.99 -2.08
C ALA A 130 -6.76 -9.87 -3.06
N THR A 131 -8.08 -9.80 -3.05
CA THR A 131 -8.96 -10.39 -4.06
C THR A 131 -9.47 -9.27 -4.95
N VAL A 132 -9.12 -9.34 -6.23
CA VAL A 132 -9.52 -8.38 -7.26
C VAL A 132 -10.53 -9.04 -8.19
N THR A 133 -11.67 -8.41 -8.42
CA THR A 133 -12.62 -8.88 -9.44
C THR A 133 -12.46 -8.01 -10.68
N ARG A 134 -12.27 -8.62 -11.86
CA ARG A 134 -12.17 -7.91 -13.13
C ARG A 134 -12.87 -8.71 -14.21
N LEU A 135 -13.80 -8.08 -14.93
CA LEU A 135 -14.60 -8.73 -15.98
C LEU A 135 -15.27 -10.03 -15.49
N GLY A 136 -15.76 -10.04 -14.24
CA GLY A 136 -16.36 -11.22 -13.61
C GLY A 136 -15.37 -12.29 -13.12
N VAL A 137 -14.07 -12.14 -13.38
CA VAL A 137 -13.04 -13.08 -12.94
C VAL A 137 -12.39 -12.59 -11.65
N GLN A 138 -12.35 -13.46 -10.63
CA GLN A 138 -11.64 -13.19 -9.39
C GLN A 138 -10.18 -13.61 -9.48
N MET A 139 -9.28 -12.73 -9.03
CA MET A 139 -7.84 -12.95 -8.98
C MET A 139 -7.35 -12.69 -7.56
N LYS A 140 -6.50 -13.57 -7.04
CA LYS A 140 -5.86 -13.40 -5.73
C LYS A 140 -4.43 -12.91 -5.90
N ARG A 141 -4.01 -11.98 -5.04
CA ARG A 141 -2.66 -11.41 -5.01
C ARG A 141 -2.14 -11.38 -3.58
N ASN A 142 -0.88 -11.76 -3.44
CA ASN A 142 -0.13 -11.64 -2.20
C ASN A 142 0.62 -10.29 -2.19
N PRO A 143 1.15 -9.86 -1.02
CA PRO A 143 1.92 -8.62 -0.90
C PRO A 143 3.12 -8.51 -1.86
N GLU A 144 3.65 -9.65 -2.31
CA GLU A 144 4.84 -9.74 -3.17
C GLU A 144 4.53 -9.64 -4.68
N CYS A 145 3.28 -9.43 -5.10
CA CYS A 145 2.91 -9.52 -6.52
C CYS A 145 3.60 -8.49 -7.45
N GLY A 146 4.18 -7.43 -6.89
CA GLY A 146 4.99 -6.45 -7.61
C GLY A 146 6.47 -6.44 -7.20
N HIS A 147 6.96 -7.50 -6.53
CA HIS A 147 8.35 -7.60 -6.09
C HIS A 147 9.33 -7.41 -7.25
N GLY A 148 10.35 -6.60 -7.04
CA GLY A 148 11.36 -6.27 -8.06
C GLY A 148 10.85 -5.37 -9.19
N CYS A 149 9.60 -4.92 -9.17
CA CYS A 149 9.12 -3.92 -10.12
C CYS A 149 9.45 -2.50 -9.63
N PRO A 150 9.82 -1.58 -10.55
CA PRO A 150 9.94 -0.17 -10.20
C PRO A 150 8.58 0.39 -9.80
N LEU A 151 8.58 1.38 -8.91
CA LEU A 151 7.36 2.04 -8.45
C LEU A 151 6.90 3.07 -9.50
N ALA A 152 5.59 3.32 -9.60
CA ALA A 152 5.05 4.26 -10.59
C ALA A 152 5.77 5.63 -10.58
N TRP A 153 6.03 6.17 -9.39
CA TRP A 153 6.74 7.46 -9.24
C TRP A 153 8.22 7.40 -9.57
N GLU A 154 8.87 6.23 -9.55
CA GLU A 154 10.27 6.05 -9.95
C GLU A 154 10.41 6.01 -11.47
N VAL A 155 9.46 5.35 -12.14
CA VAL A 155 9.42 5.27 -13.60
C VAL A 155 9.20 6.67 -14.21
N GLN A 156 8.26 7.45 -13.65
CA GLN A 156 8.03 8.81 -14.14
C GLN A 156 9.20 9.77 -13.85
N ALA A 157 9.81 9.68 -12.66
CA ALA A 157 10.97 10.51 -12.34
C ALA A 157 12.17 10.23 -13.26
N SER A 158 12.38 8.97 -13.64
CA SER A 158 13.46 8.56 -14.55
C SER A 158 13.26 9.12 -15.96
N SER A 159 12.03 9.09 -16.48
CA SER A 159 11.70 9.68 -17.80
C SER A 159 11.93 11.20 -17.82
N ALA A 160 11.56 11.91 -16.74
CA ALA A 160 11.76 13.35 -16.64
C ALA A 160 13.23 13.79 -16.52
N ALA A 161 14.15 12.87 -16.21
CA ALA A 161 15.59 13.12 -16.17
C ALA A 161 16.22 13.00 -17.58
N THR A 162 15.75 12.04 -18.39
CA THR A 162 16.21 11.84 -19.77
C THR A 162 15.89 13.05 -20.65
N ASP A 163 14.70 13.64 -20.52
CA ASP A 163 14.30 14.83 -21.31
C ASP A 163 15.17 16.06 -21.07
N ARG A 164 15.81 16.19 -19.91
CA ARG A 164 16.63 17.36 -19.55
C ARG A 164 18.11 17.22 -19.96
N GLY A 165 18.52 16.06 -20.44
CA GLY A 165 19.90 15.79 -20.87
C GLY A 165 20.16 15.97 -22.37
N GLY A 166 19.12 16.26 -23.17
CA GLY A 166 19.18 16.33 -24.64
C GLY A 166 19.56 17.69 -25.23
N GLU A 167 19.77 18.71 -24.41
CA GLU A 167 20.28 20.02 -24.86
C GLU A 167 21.78 20.12 -24.57
N ARG A 168 22.60 19.62 -25.50
CA ARG A 168 24.02 19.97 -25.63
C ARG A 168 24.42 20.05 -27.09
#